data_AF-A0A316VJL8-F1
#
_entry.id   AF-A0A316VJL8-F1
#
_cell.length_a   1.000
_cell.length_b   1.000
_cell.length_c   1.000
_cell.angle_alpha   90.00
_cell.angle_beta   90.00
_cell.angle_gamma   90.00
#
_symmetry.space_group_name_H-M   'P 1'
#
loop_
_entity.id
_entity.type
_entity.pdbx_description
1 polymer ?
#
loop_
_entity_poly.entity_id
_entity_poly.type
_entity_poly.pdbx_seq_one_letter_code
_entity_poly.pdbx_strand_id
1 'polypeptide(L)'
;MDSGGGYLISNHDIETTKIDKVDQSTNNSSIQVRKLTQKQELRLMNYLDDAFQQIVRGFSKRYTTSSATSLPTLEIYLAKMDSILHIIAEIPPVGPSAQLLINYLLRYTNEITDGIPGYEIGSRSADQLVGDEEKVAGTSNISSSLEKAIASLDLLDRVWSAVLRGNMIDMKQAKEHSKTDIEVGKNSLSFPGLGTPYTHSASHEQHQIEQNQGRYPENAQQRSQRDNHSVVGSRGFSTVGQTQRIRLRNVITLAKENLFAWMRTQLDAPLPPQIEESRKEEKKESLNLIEEQGDLDTADGATDSQDAEEENEIQLEDVKTESNDNYNHYDDLFSRQIDPDAEDEDDEDNTEDDGDVKHGRKRSHTSEETEQPTHKRKHQEEDQTTIAPSDVESEATFRGNSAPNTAAVMRWDVAFARIFQKTLRCLSDIQDRTQRATENEDHQEP
;
A
#
# COMPACT_ATOMS: atom_id res chain seq x y z
N MET A 1 11.86 44.26 -21.06
CA MET A 1 11.28 43.01 -21.58
C MET A 1 10.43 42.45 -20.46
N ASP A 2 9.19 42.94 -20.37
CA ASP A 2 8.20 42.49 -19.39
C ASP A 2 7.26 41.50 -20.06
N SER A 3 7.16 40.30 -19.52
CA SER A 3 6.18 39.29 -19.95
C SER A 3 5.28 38.95 -18.76
N GLY A 4 4.42 39.92 -18.42
CA GLY A 4 3.34 39.75 -17.45
C GLY A 4 2.14 39.08 -18.12
N GLY A 5 2.02 37.77 -17.97
CA GLY A 5 0.82 37.00 -18.32
C GLY A 5 -0.11 36.87 -17.11
N GLY A 6 -0.86 37.93 -16.80
CA GLY A 6 -1.91 37.90 -15.78
C GLY A 6 -3.25 37.48 -16.38
N TYR A 7 -3.81 36.36 -15.94
CA TYR A 7 -5.20 36.01 -16.23
C TYR A 7 -6.10 36.67 -15.19
N LEU A 8 -6.82 37.71 -15.61
CA LEU A 8 -7.92 38.31 -14.87
C LEU A 8 -9.14 37.39 -14.99
N ILE A 9 -9.56 36.79 -13.88
CA ILE A 9 -10.89 36.21 -13.73
C ILE A 9 -11.83 37.38 -13.46
N SER A 10 -12.66 37.72 -14.44
CA SER A 10 -13.72 38.72 -14.29
C SER A 10 -14.75 38.23 -13.28
N ASN A 11 -14.77 38.83 -12.09
CA ASN A 11 -15.87 38.70 -11.15
C ASN A 11 -17.08 39.45 -11.72
N HIS A 12 -17.98 38.73 -12.36
CA HIS A 12 -19.27 39.26 -12.79
C HIS A 12 -20.20 39.38 -11.58
N ASP A 13 -20.91 40.50 -11.52
CA ASP A 13 -21.86 40.94 -10.50
C ASP A 13 -22.81 39.85 -9.97
N ILE A 14 -22.85 39.71 -8.64
CA ILE A 14 -23.87 38.93 -7.93
C ILE A 14 -25.05 39.87 -7.64
N GLU A 15 -25.96 39.96 -8.62
CA GLU A 15 -27.29 40.54 -8.40
C GLU A 15 -28.13 39.54 -7.60
N THR A 16 -28.56 39.97 -6.42
CA THR A 16 -29.40 39.22 -5.48
C THR A 16 -30.85 39.21 -5.97
N THR A 17 -31.21 38.17 -6.73
CA THR A 17 -32.61 37.94 -7.13
C THR A 17 -33.24 36.79 -6.35
N LYS A 18 -34.51 37.02 -6.01
CA LYS A 18 -35.37 36.24 -5.11
C LYS A 18 -35.45 34.76 -5.51
N ILE A 19 -35.34 33.91 -4.49
CA ILE A 19 -35.47 32.46 -4.56
C ILE A 19 -36.97 32.12 -4.70
N ASP A 20 -37.44 32.03 -5.94
CA ASP A 20 -38.62 31.24 -6.28
C ASP A 20 -38.20 29.77 -6.42
N LYS A 21 -39.10 28.85 -6.04
CA LYS A 21 -38.92 27.39 -6.11
C LYS A 21 -38.51 26.96 -7.53
N VAL A 22 -37.22 26.75 -7.74
CA VAL A 22 -36.66 26.16 -8.96
C VAL A 22 -36.82 24.65 -8.88
N ASP A 23 -37.64 24.11 -9.79
CA ASP A 23 -37.68 22.69 -10.11
C ASP A 23 -36.26 22.20 -10.42
N GLN A 24 -35.72 21.31 -9.58
CA GLN A 24 -34.43 20.65 -9.77
C GLN A 24 -34.52 19.59 -10.89
N SER A 25 -34.88 20.01 -12.10
CA SER A 25 -34.48 19.29 -13.31
C SER A 25 -32.97 19.45 -13.46
N THR A 26 -32.22 18.67 -12.68
CA THR A 26 -30.78 18.52 -12.77
C THR A 26 -30.45 18.06 -14.18
N ASN A 27 -30.03 19.00 -15.01
CA ASN A 27 -29.40 18.74 -16.30
C ASN A 27 -28.15 17.90 -16.02
N ASN A 28 -28.30 16.57 -16.04
CA ASN A 28 -27.23 15.59 -16.07
C ASN A 28 -26.56 15.68 -17.45
N SER A 29 -25.87 16.78 -17.73
CA SER A 29 -24.91 16.82 -18.83
C SER A 29 -23.84 15.79 -18.50
N SER A 30 -23.85 14.67 -19.22
CA SER A 30 -22.83 13.64 -19.09
C SER A 30 -21.47 14.29 -19.27
N ILE A 31 -20.71 14.43 -18.20
CA ILE A 31 -19.38 15.03 -18.22
C ILE A 31 -18.52 14.10 -19.10
N GLN A 32 -18.23 14.53 -20.32
CA GLN A 32 -17.34 13.79 -21.20
C GLN A 32 -15.92 13.89 -20.63
N VAL A 33 -15.41 12.78 -20.09
CA VAL A 33 -14.06 12.69 -19.55
C VAL A 33 -13.06 12.85 -20.69
N ARG A 34 -12.41 14.01 -20.75
CA ARG A 34 -11.43 14.32 -21.80
C ARG A 34 -10.05 13.84 -21.38
N LYS A 35 -9.40 13.06 -22.25
CA LYS A 35 -7.98 12.68 -22.08
C LYS A 35 -7.10 13.92 -21.99
N LEU A 36 -6.07 13.87 -21.15
CA LEU A 36 -5.07 14.93 -21.10
C LEU A 36 -4.26 14.92 -22.40
N THR A 37 -3.86 16.11 -22.85
CA THR A 37 -2.89 16.23 -23.94
C THR A 37 -1.50 15.86 -23.44
N GLN A 38 -0.63 15.32 -24.30
CA GLN A 38 0.75 14.95 -23.92
C GLN A 38 1.52 16.10 -23.25
N LYS A 39 1.31 17.34 -23.70
CA LYS A 39 1.90 18.54 -23.10
C LYS A 39 1.39 18.81 -21.67
N GLN A 40 0.11 18.53 -21.41
CA GLN A 40 -0.46 18.63 -20.05
C GLN A 40 0.07 17.51 -19.16
N GLU A 41 0.16 16.28 -19.67
CA GLU A 41 0.73 15.14 -18.95
C GLU A 41 2.17 15.42 -18.52
N LEU A 42 3.03 15.89 -19.42
CA LEU A 42 4.42 16.23 -19.11
C LEU A 42 4.54 17.34 -18.05
N ARG A 43 3.70 18.38 -18.13
CA ARG A 43 3.68 19.46 -17.13
C ARG A 43 3.22 18.96 -15.77
N LEU A 44 2.20 18.12 -15.75
CA LEU A 44 1.67 17.53 -14.54
C LEU A 44 2.70 16.60 -13.88
N MET A 45 3.36 15.76 -14.67
CA MET A 45 4.45 14.88 -14.23
C MET A 45 5.57 15.70 -13.56
N ASN A 46 6.09 16.72 -14.24
CA ASN A 46 7.13 17.60 -13.68
C ASN A 46 6.69 18.28 -12.37
N TYR A 47 5.44 18.73 -12.31
CA TYR A 47 4.89 19.34 -11.09
C TYR A 47 4.80 18.33 -9.94
N LEU A 48 4.27 17.13 -10.20
CA LEU A 48 4.13 16.08 -9.17
C LEU A 48 5.51 15.61 -8.69
N ASP A 49 6.48 15.45 -9.58
CA ASP A 49 7.84 15.07 -9.22
C ASP A 49 8.52 16.10 -8.32
N ASP A 50 8.41 17.39 -8.66
CA ASP A 50 8.91 18.47 -7.81
C ASP A 50 8.18 18.52 -6.47
N ALA A 51 6.84 18.35 -6.45
CA ALA A 51 6.06 18.33 -5.23
C ALA A 51 6.45 17.17 -4.30
N PHE A 52 6.61 15.95 -4.84
CA PHE A 52 7.12 14.81 -4.06
C PHE A 52 8.54 15.06 -3.58
N GLN A 53 9.43 15.60 -4.42
CA GLN A 53 10.80 15.91 -4.01
C GLN A 53 10.85 16.95 -2.89
N GLN A 54 9.97 17.95 -2.91
CA GLN A 54 9.83 18.92 -1.83
C GLN A 54 9.36 18.25 -0.53
N ILE A 55 8.41 17.32 -0.60
CA ILE A 55 7.94 16.57 0.57
C ILE A 55 9.06 15.70 1.14
N VAL A 56 9.77 14.93 0.31
CA VAL A 56 10.89 14.08 0.75
C VAL A 56 11.98 14.94 1.41
N ARG A 57 12.35 16.07 0.80
CA ARG A 57 13.33 17.02 1.38
C ARG A 57 12.84 17.60 2.72
N GLY A 58 11.57 17.98 2.79
CA GLY A 58 10.96 18.54 4.00
C GLY A 58 10.84 17.52 5.12
N PHE A 59 10.53 16.27 4.77
CA PHE A 59 10.50 15.13 5.67
C PHE A 59 11.89 14.82 6.23
N SER A 60 12.93 14.72 5.41
CA SER A 60 14.31 14.50 5.88
C SER A 60 14.83 15.62 6.79
N LYS A 61 14.32 16.85 6.60
CA LYS A 61 14.67 18.03 7.41
C LYS A 61 13.79 18.24 8.64
N ARG A 62 12.86 17.34 8.95
CA ARG A 62 11.85 17.51 10.02
C ARG A 62 12.44 17.78 11.42
N TYR A 63 13.64 17.24 11.70
CA TYR A 63 14.34 17.44 12.99
C TYR A 63 15.20 18.72 13.03
N THR A 64 15.39 19.39 11.89
CA THR A 64 16.19 20.62 11.84
C THR A 64 15.32 21.83 12.18
N THR A 65 15.69 22.56 13.23
CA THR A 65 14.94 23.72 13.75
C THR A 65 14.93 24.93 12.81
N SER A 66 15.83 24.96 11.82
CA SER A 66 16.17 26.20 11.07
C SER A 66 15.59 26.32 9.67
N SER A 67 14.59 25.52 9.26
CA SER A 67 14.12 25.58 7.86
C SER A 67 12.64 25.87 7.70
N ALA A 68 12.34 26.89 6.90
CA ALA A 68 11.00 27.23 6.41
C ALA A 68 10.37 26.11 5.54
N THR A 69 11.17 25.15 5.06
CA THR A 69 10.70 23.99 4.28
C THR A 69 10.61 22.71 5.09
N SER A 70 10.86 22.77 6.39
CA SER A 70 10.68 21.63 7.29
C SER A 70 9.19 21.27 7.38
N LEU A 71 8.89 19.97 7.42
CA LEU A 71 7.56 19.45 7.74
C LEU A 71 7.61 18.91 9.18
N PRO A 72 7.56 19.78 10.21
CA PRO A 72 7.91 19.41 11.58
C PRO A 72 6.86 18.56 12.29
N THR A 73 5.63 18.57 11.80
CA THR A 73 4.52 17.82 12.40
C THR A 73 3.85 16.94 11.37
N LEU A 74 3.30 15.82 11.85
CA LEU A 74 2.54 14.88 11.03
C LEU A 74 1.36 15.58 10.32
N GLU A 75 0.71 16.53 10.98
CA GLU A 75 -0.41 17.27 10.38
C GLU A 75 0.00 18.11 9.18
N ILE A 76 1.11 18.83 9.26
CA ILE A 76 1.61 19.64 8.13
C ILE A 76 2.00 18.72 6.97
N TYR A 77 2.64 17.59 7.28
CA TYR A 77 2.98 16.56 6.30
C TYR A 77 1.74 15.99 5.61
N LEU A 78 0.74 15.56 6.37
CA LEU A 78 -0.52 15.01 5.85
C LEU A 78 -1.29 16.05 5.03
N ALA A 79 -1.29 17.33 5.43
CA ALA A 79 -1.93 18.40 4.66
C ALA A 79 -1.26 18.61 3.29
N LYS A 80 0.08 18.51 3.22
CA LYS A 80 0.82 18.55 1.96
C LYS A 80 0.55 17.33 1.10
N MET A 81 0.55 16.14 1.69
CA MET A 81 0.18 14.91 0.99
C MET A 81 -1.27 14.96 0.47
N ASP A 82 -2.24 15.45 1.24
CA ASP A 82 -3.64 15.60 0.80
C ASP A 82 -3.75 16.48 -0.45
N SER A 83 -2.97 17.56 -0.53
CA SER A 83 -2.95 18.42 -1.72
C SER A 83 -2.44 17.71 -2.98
N ILE A 84 -1.44 16.83 -2.84
CA ILE A 84 -0.94 16.02 -3.97
C ILE A 84 -1.96 14.96 -4.36
N LEU A 85 -2.57 14.28 -3.38
CA LEU A 85 -3.59 13.25 -3.65
C LEU A 85 -4.77 13.83 -4.41
N HIS A 86 -5.19 15.05 -4.05
CA HIS A 86 -6.27 15.74 -4.75
C HIS A 86 -5.97 15.91 -6.25
N ILE A 87 -4.75 16.34 -6.57
CA ILE A 87 -4.30 16.52 -7.96
C ILE A 87 -4.18 15.17 -8.68
N ILE A 88 -3.66 14.14 -8.01
CA ILE A 88 -3.57 12.78 -8.58
C ILE A 88 -4.97 12.24 -8.89
N ALA A 89 -5.94 12.41 -7.99
CA ALA A 89 -7.30 11.91 -8.14
C ALA A 89 -8.08 12.60 -9.28
N GLU A 90 -7.67 13.80 -9.70
CA GLU A 90 -8.23 14.50 -10.86
C GLU A 90 -7.70 13.97 -12.21
N ILE A 91 -6.66 13.12 -12.22
CA ILE A 91 -6.13 12.55 -13.46
C ILE A 91 -7.17 11.59 -14.06
N PRO A 92 -7.59 11.80 -15.32
CA PRO A 92 -8.64 10.99 -15.92
C PRO A 92 -8.16 9.55 -16.12
N PRO A 93 -8.91 8.53 -15.68
CA PRO A 93 -8.52 7.12 -15.75
C PRO A 93 -8.73 6.53 -17.16
N VAL A 94 -8.36 7.26 -18.21
CA VAL A 94 -8.59 6.87 -19.61
C VAL A 94 -7.33 7.06 -20.47
N GLY A 95 -7.04 6.09 -21.34
CA GLY A 95 -5.91 6.15 -22.27
C GLY A 95 -4.53 6.20 -21.56
N PRO A 96 -3.54 6.95 -22.09
CA PRO A 96 -2.20 7.01 -21.50
C PRO A 96 -2.20 7.66 -20.10
N SER A 97 -3.13 8.60 -19.84
CA SER A 97 -3.28 9.26 -18.54
C SER A 97 -3.62 8.28 -17.41
N ALA A 98 -4.24 7.13 -17.72
CA ALA A 98 -4.52 6.09 -16.73
C ALA A 98 -3.23 5.49 -16.13
N GLN A 99 -2.19 5.29 -16.94
CA GLN A 99 -0.90 4.79 -16.46
C GLN A 99 -0.20 5.83 -15.57
N LEU A 100 -0.30 7.11 -15.94
CA LEU A 100 0.21 8.22 -15.14
C LEU A 100 -0.45 8.26 -13.76
N LEU A 101 -1.79 8.17 -13.72
CA LEU A 101 -2.58 8.08 -12.48
C LEU A 101 -2.08 6.94 -11.58
N ILE A 102 -1.97 5.72 -12.13
CA ILE A 102 -1.61 4.53 -11.36
C ILE A 102 -0.18 4.63 -10.80
N ASN A 103 0.76 5.10 -11.62
CA ASN A 103 2.15 5.25 -11.20
C ASN A 103 2.31 6.24 -10.05
N TYR A 104 1.65 7.41 -10.16
CA TYR A 104 1.71 8.41 -9.10
C TYR A 104 0.90 8.01 -7.86
N LEU A 105 -0.20 7.28 -8.01
CA LEU A 105 -0.97 6.79 -6.86
C LEU A 105 -0.21 5.69 -6.12
N LEU A 106 0.53 4.82 -6.81
CA LEU A 106 1.45 3.85 -6.19
C LEU A 106 2.57 4.56 -5.44
N ARG A 107 3.21 5.55 -6.06
CA ARG A 107 4.24 6.37 -5.41
C ARG A 107 3.68 7.08 -4.17
N TYR A 108 2.52 7.72 -4.30
CA TYR A 108 1.83 8.36 -3.19
C TYR A 108 1.61 7.40 -2.02
N THR A 109 1.16 6.18 -2.34
CA THR A 109 0.91 5.13 -1.33
C THR A 109 2.20 4.80 -0.57
N ASN A 110 3.31 4.55 -1.26
CA ASN A 110 4.60 4.32 -0.61
C ASN A 110 5.02 5.50 0.28
N GLU A 111 4.98 6.72 -0.28
CA GLU A 111 5.44 7.91 0.42
C GLU A 111 4.63 8.17 1.69
N ILE A 112 3.30 8.04 1.65
CA ILE A 112 2.46 8.27 2.83
C ILE A 112 2.62 7.17 3.89
N THR A 113 2.75 5.91 3.47
CA THR A 113 2.87 4.78 4.40
C THR A 113 4.23 4.72 5.06
N ASP A 114 5.29 5.19 4.38
CA ASP A 114 6.65 5.27 4.94
C ASP A 114 6.86 6.56 5.73
N GLY A 115 6.21 7.66 5.30
CA GLY A 115 6.33 8.96 5.94
C GLY A 115 5.61 9.04 7.29
N ILE A 116 4.41 8.46 7.43
CA ILE A 116 3.64 8.51 8.69
C ILE A 116 4.45 7.96 9.87
N PRO A 117 5.06 6.76 9.80
CA PRO A 117 5.86 6.20 10.89
C PRO A 117 7.07 7.04 11.31
N GLY A 118 7.59 7.88 10.41
CA GLY A 118 8.72 8.75 10.69
C GLY A 118 8.42 9.95 11.60
N TYR A 119 7.15 10.12 12.01
CA TYR A 119 6.72 11.15 12.96
C TYR A 119 6.46 10.57 14.34
N GLU A 120 7.06 11.19 15.36
CA GLU A 120 6.78 10.92 16.76
C GLU A 120 5.55 11.72 17.21
N ILE A 121 4.53 11.02 17.70
CA ILE A 121 3.30 11.61 18.20
C ILE A 121 3.42 11.73 19.72
N GLY A 122 3.70 12.94 20.22
CA GLY A 122 3.76 13.23 21.67
C GLY A 122 5.15 13.54 22.25
N SER A 123 6.21 13.50 21.44
CA SER A 123 7.61 13.70 21.88
C SER A 123 8.02 15.16 22.18
N ARG A 124 7.19 16.14 21.81
CA ARG A 124 7.43 17.56 22.16
C ARG A 124 6.62 17.88 23.42
N SER A 125 7.16 17.93 24.63
CA SER A 125 8.43 18.57 25.01
C SER A 125 8.96 17.93 26.30
N ALA A 126 9.90 16.99 26.22
CA ALA A 126 10.57 16.45 27.42
C ALA A 126 11.29 17.52 28.26
N ASP A 127 11.51 18.72 27.70
CA ASP A 127 12.19 19.84 28.36
C ASP A 127 11.22 20.79 29.11
N GLN A 128 9.91 20.50 29.13
CA GLN A 128 8.91 21.22 29.92
C GLN A 128 8.43 20.38 31.12
N LEU A 129 9.25 20.41 32.18
CA LEU A 129 8.85 20.55 33.60
C LEU A 129 7.69 19.72 34.19
N VAL A 130 8.07 18.64 34.89
CA VAL A 130 7.64 18.23 36.25
C VAL A 130 6.29 18.82 36.75
N GLY A 131 5.16 18.23 36.32
CA GLY A 131 3.84 18.47 36.92
C GLY A 131 2.82 17.39 36.56
N ASP A 132 2.14 16.80 37.55
CA ASP A 132 1.19 15.69 37.35
C ASP A 132 -0.07 16.05 36.52
N GLU A 133 -0.35 17.33 36.30
CA GLU A 133 -1.51 17.79 35.51
C GLU A 133 -1.29 17.71 33.98
N GLU A 134 -0.04 17.55 33.51
CA GLU A 134 0.26 17.58 32.07
C GLU A 134 -0.09 16.27 31.33
N LYS A 135 -0.22 15.15 32.04
CA LYS A 135 -0.48 13.83 31.42
C LYS A 135 -1.79 13.77 30.62
N VAL A 136 -2.81 14.54 30.99
CA VAL A 136 -4.11 14.50 30.31
C VAL A 136 -4.04 15.18 28.93
N ALA A 137 -3.30 16.29 28.80
CA ALA A 137 -3.24 17.06 27.56
C ALA A 137 -2.44 16.36 26.43
N GLY A 138 -1.45 15.52 26.79
CA GLY A 138 -0.69 14.75 25.80
C GLY A 138 -1.54 13.74 25.02
N THR A 139 -2.45 13.05 25.70
CA THR A 139 -3.27 11.99 25.09
C THR A 139 -4.25 12.49 24.03
N SER A 140 -4.77 13.72 24.16
CA SER A 140 -5.66 14.33 23.17
C SER A 140 -4.93 14.68 21.88
N ASN A 141 -3.67 15.12 21.97
CA ASN A 141 -2.85 15.41 20.80
C ASN A 141 -2.54 14.13 20.03
N ILE A 142 -2.20 13.05 20.74
CA ILE A 142 -1.94 11.75 20.13
C ILE A 142 -3.16 11.24 19.37
N SER A 143 -4.32 11.27 20.03
CA SER A 143 -5.57 10.85 19.43
C SER A 143 -5.90 11.66 18.18
N SER A 144 -5.80 13.00 18.23
CA SER A 144 -6.05 13.87 17.08
C SER A 144 -5.12 13.58 15.89
N SER A 145 -3.83 13.36 16.14
CA SER A 145 -2.86 13.01 15.10
C SER A 145 -3.14 11.65 14.47
N LEU A 146 -3.48 10.63 15.27
CA LEU A 146 -3.88 9.32 14.78
C LEU A 146 -5.18 9.39 13.97
N GLU A 147 -6.17 10.19 14.40
CA GLU A 147 -7.43 10.38 13.66
C GLU A 147 -7.17 10.98 12.28
N LYS A 148 -6.27 11.98 12.18
CA LYS A 148 -5.88 12.58 10.90
C LYS A 148 -5.16 11.57 9.99
N ALA A 149 -4.25 10.76 10.54
CA ALA A 149 -3.57 9.71 9.78
C ALA A 149 -4.55 8.68 9.20
N ILE A 150 -5.49 8.20 10.01
CA ILE A 150 -6.54 7.28 9.54
C ILE A 150 -7.43 7.94 8.49
N ALA A 151 -7.80 9.21 8.66
CA ALA A 151 -8.62 9.95 7.68
C ALA A 151 -7.95 10.01 6.30
N SER A 152 -6.65 10.31 6.28
CA SER A 152 -5.85 10.34 5.06
C SER A 152 -5.74 8.94 4.42
N LEU A 153 -5.56 7.88 5.22
CA LEU A 153 -5.46 6.52 4.71
C LEU A 153 -6.81 5.94 4.23
N ASP A 154 -7.94 6.25 4.88
CA ASP A 154 -9.28 5.88 4.36
C ASP A 154 -9.60 6.63 3.08
N LEU A 155 -9.20 7.90 2.97
CA LEU A 155 -9.33 8.66 1.73
C LEU A 155 -8.55 8.00 0.59
N LEU A 156 -7.29 7.59 0.84
CA LEU A 156 -6.49 6.84 -0.12
C LEU A 156 -7.13 5.49 -0.50
N ASP A 157 -7.66 4.74 0.47
CA ASP A 157 -8.37 3.47 0.22
C ASP A 157 -9.60 3.68 -0.69
N ARG A 158 -10.34 4.78 -0.53
CA ARG A 158 -11.45 5.14 -1.43
C ARG A 158 -10.98 5.48 -2.83
N VAL A 159 -9.91 6.27 -2.96
CA VAL A 159 -9.33 6.61 -4.27
C VAL A 159 -8.92 5.33 -4.99
N TRP A 160 -8.19 4.42 -4.34
CA TRP A 160 -7.82 3.14 -4.92
C TRP A 160 -9.03 2.28 -5.29
N SER A 161 -10.03 2.18 -4.40
CA SER A 161 -11.25 1.44 -4.69
C SER A 161 -12.01 2.01 -5.88
N ALA A 162 -12.02 3.33 -6.09
CA ALA A 162 -12.65 3.97 -7.24
C ALA A 162 -11.87 3.65 -8.52
N VAL A 163 -10.54 3.81 -8.49
CA VAL A 163 -9.63 3.56 -9.62
C VAL A 163 -9.70 2.09 -10.07
N LEU A 164 -9.65 1.13 -9.14
CA LEU A 164 -9.74 -0.30 -9.44
C LEU A 164 -11.09 -0.69 -10.06
N ARG A 165 -12.15 0.07 -9.78
CA ARG A 165 -13.48 -0.11 -10.38
C ARG A 165 -13.65 0.64 -11.70
N GLY A 166 -12.66 1.40 -12.14
CA GLY A 166 -12.73 2.25 -13.34
C GLY A 166 -13.64 3.47 -13.17
N ASN A 167 -13.88 3.92 -11.93
CA ASN A 167 -14.71 5.07 -11.62
C ASN A 167 -13.86 6.32 -11.40
N MET A 168 -14.41 7.49 -11.70
CA MET A 168 -13.86 8.75 -11.21
C MET A 168 -14.38 9.02 -9.80
N ILE A 169 -13.48 9.45 -8.92
CA ILE A 169 -13.81 9.79 -7.54
C ILE A 169 -14.15 11.27 -7.42
N ASP A 170 -15.27 11.59 -6.77
CA ASP A 170 -15.50 12.95 -6.29
C ASP A 170 -14.75 13.14 -4.97
N MET A 171 -13.62 13.86 -5.01
CA MET A 171 -12.78 14.08 -3.84
C MET A 171 -13.49 14.81 -2.70
N LYS A 172 -14.51 15.64 -2.99
CA LYS A 172 -15.25 16.34 -1.94
C LYS A 172 -16.12 15.36 -1.15
N GLN A 173 -16.89 14.54 -1.86
CA GLN A 173 -17.72 13.50 -1.26
C GLN A 173 -16.87 12.45 -0.54
N ALA A 174 -15.77 12.01 -1.15
CA ALA A 174 -14.87 11.04 -0.54
C ALA A 174 -14.27 11.54 0.79
N LYS A 175 -13.91 12.83 0.85
CA LYS A 175 -13.38 13.47 2.07
C LYS A 175 -14.45 13.63 3.14
N GLU A 176 -15.67 14.04 2.76
CA GLU A 176 -16.81 14.08 3.67
C GLU A 176 -17.10 12.70 4.26
N HIS A 177 -17.12 11.66 3.41
CA HIS A 177 -17.41 10.30 3.85
C HIS A 177 -16.32 9.73 4.76
N SER A 178 -15.04 9.96 4.45
CA SER A 178 -13.93 9.58 5.34
C SER A 178 -14.08 10.21 6.73
N LYS A 179 -14.45 11.50 6.78
CA LYS A 179 -14.74 12.18 8.05
C LYS A 179 -15.92 11.54 8.79
N THR A 180 -17.03 11.27 8.10
CA THR A 180 -18.21 10.67 8.74
C THR A 180 -17.94 9.26 9.27
N ASP A 181 -17.17 8.44 8.56
CA ASP A 181 -16.89 7.06 9.00
C ASP A 181 -16.02 7.03 10.25
N ILE A 182 -15.11 8.00 10.40
CA ILE A 182 -14.32 8.17 11.62
C ILE A 182 -15.20 8.60 12.78
N GLU A 183 -16.10 9.59 12.58
CA GLU A 183 -17.04 10.05 13.61
C GLU A 183 -17.99 8.93 14.07
N VAL A 184 -18.52 8.15 13.12
CA VAL A 184 -19.34 6.96 13.42
C VAL A 184 -18.52 5.93 14.20
N GLY A 185 -17.26 5.72 13.85
CA GLY A 185 -16.34 4.85 14.59
C GLY A 185 -16.15 5.25 16.04
N LYS A 186 -16.15 6.56 16.35
CA LYS A 186 -16.08 7.06 17.74
C LYS A 186 -17.31 6.64 18.55
N ASN A 187 -18.48 6.71 17.93
CA ASN A 187 -19.76 6.44 18.61
C ASN A 187 -20.06 4.93 18.68
N SER A 188 -19.70 4.16 17.65
CA SER A 188 -20.02 2.73 17.53
C SER A 188 -19.23 1.82 18.47
N LEU A 189 -18.10 2.28 19.00
CA LEU A 189 -17.32 1.53 20.00
C LEU A 189 -17.80 1.76 21.43
N SER A 190 -18.90 2.49 21.63
CA SER A 190 -19.73 2.31 22.82
C SER A 190 -20.39 0.93 22.74
N PHE A 191 -19.59 -0.13 22.96
CA PHE A 191 -20.04 -1.51 22.95
C PHE A 191 -21.19 -1.61 23.96
N PRO A 192 -22.45 -1.75 23.51
CA PRO A 192 -23.58 -1.83 24.41
C PRO A 192 -23.54 -3.23 25.03
N GLY A 193 -22.75 -3.40 26.10
CA GLY A 193 -22.60 -4.70 26.75
C GLY A 193 -21.41 -4.87 27.69
N LEU A 194 -20.37 -4.03 27.61
CA LEU A 194 -19.20 -4.14 28.51
C LEU A 194 -19.39 -3.45 29.87
N GLY A 195 -20.53 -2.77 30.08
CA GLY A 195 -20.88 -2.10 31.34
C GLY A 195 -21.94 -2.82 32.19
N THR A 196 -22.53 -3.91 31.71
CA THR A 196 -23.36 -4.76 32.57
C THR A 196 -22.46 -5.82 33.21
N PRO A 197 -22.35 -5.88 34.55
CA PRO A 197 -21.56 -6.92 35.20
C PRO A 197 -22.04 -8.28 34.69
N TYR A 198 -21.10 -9.00 34.10
CA TYR A 198 -21.24 -10.34 33.55
C TYR A 198 -21.79 -11.27 34.64
N THR A 199 -23.11 -11.49 34.66
CA THR A 199 -23.68 -12.62 35.37
C THR A 199 -23.38 -13.86 34.55
N HIS A 200 -22.47 -14.69 35.05
CA HIS A 200 -22.05 -15.95 34.46
C HIS A 200 -23.24 -16.80 33.97
N SER A 201 -23.41 -16.87 32.65
CA SER A 201 -24.14 -17.97 32.01
C SER A 201 -23.29 -18.48 30.84
N ALA A 202 -22.13 -19.04 31.20
CA ALA A 202 -21.19 -19.68 30.28
C ALA A 202 -21.70 -21.07 29.93
N SER A 203 -22.23 -21.25 28.70
CA SER A 203 -22.26 -22.57 28.03
C SER A 203 -22.67 -22.57 26.56
N HIS A 204 -22.93 -21.43 25.88
CA HIS A 204 -23.50 -21.54 24.51
C HIS A 204 -23.09 -20.50 23.43
N GLU A 205 -22.12 -19.62 23.67
CA GLU A 205 -21.89 -18.47 22.75
C GLU A 205 -20.57 -18.46 21.96
N GLN A 206 -19.73 -19.49 22.07
CA GLN A 206 -18.43 -19.51 21.37
C GLN A 206 -18.53 -19.83 19.87
N HIS A 207 -19.69 -20.26 19.36
CA HIS A 207 -19.90 -20.55 17.93
C HIS A 207 -20.56 -19.43 17.11
N GLN A 208 -20.95 -18.29 17.71
CA GLN A 208 -21.68 -17.24 16.96
C GLN A 208 -20.82 -16.05 16.52
N ILE A 209 -19.61 -15.86 17.06
CA ILE A 209 -18.77 -14.70 16.72
C ILE A 209 -18.11 -14.84 15.34
N GLU A 210 -17.81 -16.06 14.89
CA GLU A 210 -17.26 -16.28 13.54
C GLU A 210 -18.31 -16.20 12.42
N GLN A 211 -19.59 -16.47 12.70
CA GLN A 211 -20.64 -16.43 11.67
C GLN A 211 -21.15 -15.00 11.35
N ASN A 212 -20.91 -14.02 12.24
CA ASN A 212 -21.43 -12.65 12.06
C ASN A 212 -20.44 -11.67 11.40
N GLN A 213 -19.19 -12.08 11.12
CA GLN A 213 -18.25 -11.24 10.35
C GLN A 213 -18.60 -11.12 8.85
N GLY A 214 -19.57 -11.91 8.36
CA GLY A 214 -20.00 -11.90 6.95
C GLY A 214 -21.15 -10.95 6.61
N ARG A 215 -21.96 -10.51 7.59
CA ARG A 215 -23.08 -9.59 7.35
C ARG A 215 -22.67 -8.15 7.61
N TYR A 216 -21.83 -7.61 6.73
CA TYR A 216 -21.79 -6.15 6.57
C TYR A 216 -23.19 -5.66 6.24
N PRO A 217 -23.67 -4.54 6.82
CA PRO A 217 -24.96 -3.99 6.45
C PRO A 217 -24.96 -3.75 4.95
N GLU A 218 -25.93 -4.33 4.25
CA GLU A 218 -26.13 -4.24 2.78
C GLU A 218 -26.10 -2.78 2.28
N ASN A 219 -26.43 -1.84 3.17
CA ASN A 219 -26.37 -0.40 2.96
C ASN A 219 -24.95 0.15 2.71
N ALA A 220 -23.89 -0.55 3.10
CA ALA A 220 -22.51 -0.12 2.86
C ALA A 220 -22.13 -0.17 1.37
N GLN A 221 -22.64 -1.16 0.63
CA GLN A 221 -22.42 -1.26 -0.82
C GLN A 221 -23.18 -0.15 -1.58
N GLN A 222 -24.37 0.22 -1.11
CA GLN A 222 -25.12 1.34 -1.69
C GLN A 222 -24.41 2.69 -1.47
N ARG A 223 -23.72 2.89 -0.34
CA ARG A 223 -22.94 4.12 -0.11
C ARG A 223 -21.77 4.25 -1.08
N SER A 224 -21.05 3.17 -1.36
CA SER A 224 -19.92 3.20 -2.32
C SER A 224 -20.32 3.50 -3.76
N GLN A 225 -21.60 3.35 -4.13
CA GLN A 225 -22.10 3.74 -5.45
C GLN A 225 -22.36 5.24 -5.59
N ARG A 226 -22.50 5.99 -4.48
CA ARG A 226 -22.78 7.43 -4.54
C ARG A 226 -21.53 8.26 -4.86
N ASP A 227 -20.37 7.83 -4.40
CA ASP A 227 -19.12 8.61 -4.48
C ASP A 227 -18.48 8.56 -5.88
N ASN A 228 -19.04 7.75 -6.78
CA ASN A 228 -18.36 7.28 -7.98
C ASN A 228 -19.22 7.52 -9.22
N HIS A 229 -18.70 8.31 -10.16
CA HIS A 229 -19.28 8.40 -11.49
C HIS A 229 -18.66 7.31 -12.37
N SER A 230 -19.48 6.35 -12.81
CA SER A 230 -19.08 5.36 -13.80
C SER A 230 -18.67 6.08 -15.07
N VAL A 231 -17.44 5.84 -15.55
CA VAL A 231 -16.97 6.37 -16.83
C VAL A 231 -17.68 5.60 -17.94
N VAL A 232 -18.77 6.17 -18.45
CA VAL A 232 -19.58 5.58 -19.53
C VAL A 232 -18.71 5.36 -20.77
N GLY A 233 -18.54 4.10 -21.20
CA GLY A 233 -17.91 3.73 -22.46
C GLY A 233 -16.63 2.88 -22.36
N SER A 234 -16.02 2.75 -21.19
CA SER A 234 -14.92 1.81 -21.00
C SER A 234 -15.47 0.41 -20.72
N ARG A 235 -15.48 -0.45 -21.74
CA ARG A 235 -15.83 -1.87 -21.61
C ARG A 235 -14.85 -2.55 -20.64
N GLY A 236 -15.17 -2.58 -19.35
CA GLY A 236 -14.76 -3.57 -18.34
C GLY A 236 -13.28 -3.81 -18.03
N PHE A 237 -12.33 -3.27 -18.79
CA PHE A 237 -10.91 -3.49 -18.52
C PHE A 237 -10.49 -2.65 -17.32
N SER A 238 -10.14 -3.34 -16.23
CA SER A 238 -9.44 -2.77 -15.08
C SER A 238 -8.32 -1.88 -15.59
N THR A 239 -8.38 -0.59 -15.26
CA THR A 239 -7.33 0.40 -15.60
C THR A 239 -5.96 -0.06 -15.09
N VAL A 240 -5.96 -0.86 -14.02
CA VAL A 240 -4.78 -1.41 -13.36
C VAL A 240 -4.45 -2.80 -13.93
N GLY A 241 -3.24 -2.95 -14.48
CA GLY A 241 -2.72 -4.22 -14.99
C GLY A 241 -2.41 -5.23 -13.87
N GLN A 242 -2.26 -6.51 -14.19
CA GLN A 242 -2.00 -7.58 -13.21
C GLN A 242 -0.76 -7.32 -12.36
N THR A 243 0.36 -6.95 -12.99
CA THR A 243 1.62 -6.61 -12.29
C THR A 243 1.42 -5.47 -11.30
N GLN A 244 0.68 -4.44 -11.68
CA GLN A 244 0.38 -3.29 -10.80
C GLN A 244 -0.54 -3.70 -9.64
N ARG A 245 -1.51 -4.59 -9.86
CA ARG A 245 -2.38 -5.14 -8.80
C ARG A 245 -1.57 -5.94 -7.77
N ILE A 246 -0.65 -6.79 -8.22
CA ILE A 246 0.25 -7.54 -7.34
C ILE A 246 1.14 -6.58 -6.55
N ARG A 247 1.76 -5.60 -7.23
CA ARG A 247 2.58 -4.57 -6.58
C ARG A 247 1.79 -3.79 -5.52
N LEU A 248 0.57 -3.36 -5.84
CA LEU A 248 -0.31 -2.65 -4.91
C LEU A 248 -0.64 -3.52 -3.68
N ARG A 249 -0.98 -4.80 -3.88
CA ARG A 249 -1.24 -5.75 -2.79
C ARG A 249 -0.03 -5.85 -1.85
N ASN A 250 1.18 -6.01 -2.39
CA ASN A 250 2.40 -6.15 -1.61
C ASN A 250 2.70 -4.87 -0.81
N VAL A 251 2.63 -3.71 -1.46
CA VAL A 251 2.81 -2.39 -0.82
C VAL A 251 1.82 -2.21 0.33
N ILE A 252 0.53 -2.46 0.10
CA ILE A 252 -0.51 -2.28 1.11
C ILE A 252 -0.33 -3.23 2.29
N THR A 253 0.07 -4.48 2.03
CA THR A 253 0.27 -5.49 3.08
C THR A 253 1.40 -5.07 4.02
N LEU A 254 2.56 -4.71 3.45
CA LEU A 254 3.71 -4.21 4.20
C LEU A 254 3.38 -2.91 4.94
N ALA A 255 2.70 -1.97 4.26
CA ALA A 255 2.28 -0.71 4.86
C ALA A 255 1.38 -0.92 6.07
N LYS A 256 0.43 -1.87 5.99
CA LYS A 256 -0.47 -2.20 7.10
C LYS A 256 0.34 -2.67 8.32
N GLU A 257 1.26 -3.60 8.15
CA GLU A 257 2.11 -4.10 9.23
C GLU A 257 2.93 -2.97 9.89
N ASN A 258 3.60 -2.14 9.08
CA ASN A 258 4.41 -1.02 9.56
C ASN A 258 3.58 0.02 10.30
N LEU A 259 2.41 0.40 9.77
CA LEU A 259 1.51 1.36 10.39
C LEU A 259 0.90 0.83 11.69
N PHE A 260 0.61 -0.47 11.76
CA PHE A 260 0.14 -1.12 12.98
C PHE A 260 1.20 -1.13 14.08
N ALA A 261 2.44 -1.51 13.72
CA ALA A 261 3.56 -1.49 14.65
C ALA A 261 3.81 -0.07 15.16
N TRP A 262 3.87 0.90 14.25
CA TRP A 262 4.04 2.31 14.61
C TRP A 262 2.94 2.80 15.54
N MET A 263 1.66 2.57 15.22
CA MET A 263 0.54 3.01 16.05
C MET A 263 0.63 2.44 17.47
N ARG A 264 0.97 1.15 17.62
CA ARG A 264 1.14 0.54 18.94
C ARG A 264 2.31 1.13 19.70
N THR A 265 3.44 1.39 19.04
CA THR A 265 4.57 2.12 19.65
C THR A 265 4.16 3.51 20.14
N GLN A 266 3.33 4.25 19.38
CA GLN A 266 2.84 5.57 19.81
C GLN A 266 1.88 5.50 21.02
N LEU A 267 1.23 4.36 21.25
CA LEU A 267 0.31 4.14 22.36
C LEU A 267 0.96 3.41 23.55
N ASP A 268 2.26 3.13 23.48
CA ASP A 268 2.99 2.29 24.45
C ASP A 268 2.30 0.93 24.67
N ALA A 269 1.80 0.35 23.58
CA ALA A 269 1.13 -0.93 23.58
C ALA A 269 2.06 -2.03 23.04
N PRO A 270 2.08 -3.22 23.66
CA PRO A 270 2.86 -4.33 23.12
C PRO A 270 2.33 -4.72 21.74
N LEU A 271 3.24 -5.10 20.83
CA LEU A 271 2.87 -5.69 19.55
C LEU A 271 1.94 -6.89 19.80
N PRO A 272 0.94 -7.10 18.94
CA PRO A 272 0.09 -8.27 19.08
C PRO A 272 1.01 -9.48 18.93
N PRO A 273 0.77 -10.58 19.66
CA PRO A 273 1.51 -11.81 19.42
C PRO A 273 1.36 -12.09 17.93
N GLN A 274 2.47 -12.00 17.20
CA GLN A 274 2.45 -12.44 15.83
C GLN A 274 2.09 -13.91 15.94
N ILE A 275 0.97 -14.30 15.34
CA ILE A 275 0.68 -15.71 15.11
C ILE A 275 1.64 -16.10 13.98
N GLU A 276 2.94 -15.95 14.25
CA GLU A 276 4.01 -16.49 13.45
C GLU A 276 3.74 -17.97 13.44
N GLU A 277 3.21 -18.42 12.31
CA GLU A 277 3.81 -19.51 11.55
C GLU A 277 3.98 -20.85 12.28
N SER A 278 3.35 -21.07 13.42
CA SER A 278 3.14 -22.39 14.02
C SER A 278 2.49 -23.32 12.99
N ARG A 279 1.67 -22.78 12.07
CA ARG A 279 1.16 -23.49 10.89
C ARG A 279 2.18 -23.77 9.78
N LYS A 280 3.25 -22.98 9.63
CA LYS A 280 4.31 -23.26 8.64
C LYS A 280 5.33 -24.26 9.18
N GLU A 281 5.59 -24.28 10.48
CA GLU A 281 6.41 -25.33 11.11
C GLU A 281 5.71 -26.69 11.06
N GLU A 282 4.40 -26.76 11.36
CA GLU A 282 3.62 -28.00 11.19
C GLU A 282 3.63 -28.52 9.74
N LYS A 283 3.62 -27.62 8.75
CA LYS A 283 3.65 -28.02 7.34
C LYS A 283 5.03 -28.57 6.92
N LYS A 284 6.13 -28.09 7.51
CA LYS A 284 7.47 -28.65 7.27
C LYS A 284 7.67 -29.99 7.99
N GLU A 285 7.12 -30.16 9.20
CA GLU A 285 7.13 -31.47 9.88
C GLU A 285 6.29 -32.51 9.11
N SER A 286 5.14 -32.13 8.56
CA SER A 286 4.32 -33.07 7.76
C SER A 286 4.94 -33.46 6.41
N LEU A 287 5.80 -32.60 5.83
CA LEU A 287 6.53 -32.90 4.60
C LEU A 287 7.73 -33.82 4.86
N ASN A 288 8.43 -33.63 5.98
CA ASN A 288 9.51 -34.55 6.39
C ASN A 288 8.98 -35.94 6.76
N LEU A 289 7.75 -36.05 7.30
CA LEU A 289 7.16 -37.35 7.67
C LEU A 289 6.77 -38.21 6.45
N ILE A 290 6.57 -37.60 5.28
CA ILE A 290 6.22 -38.33 4.05
C ILE A 290 7.49 -38.83 3.33
N GLU A 291 8.64 -38.15 3.50
CA GLU A 291 9.91 -38.57 2.89
C GLU A 291 10.56 -39.75 3.63
N GLU A 292 10.24 -39.99 4.91
CA GLU A 292 10.84 -41.06 5.72
C GLU A 292 10.07 -42.41 5.64
N GLN A 293 8.95 -42.48 4.90
CA GLN A 293 8.16 -43.73 4.73
C GLN A 293 8.17 -44.32 3.32
N GLY A 294 8.92 -43.74 2.38
CA GLY A 294 9.04 -44.22 1.00
C GLY A 294 10.17 -45.23 0.76
N ASP A 295 10.30 -46.27 1.58
CA ASP A 295 11.21 -47.40 1.27
C ASP A 295 10.70 -48.73 1.86
N LEU A 296 9.38 -48.94 1.81
CA LEU A 296 8.72 -50.17 2.26
C LEU A 296 8.24 -50.99 1.06
N ASP A 297 9.12 -51.90 0.66
CA ASP A 297 8.89 -53.21 0.05
C ASP A 297 7.70 -53.36 -0.91
N THR A 298 8.07 -53.38 -2.19
CA THR A 298 7.29 -54.02 -3.26
C THR A 298 7.26 -55.53 -3.00
N ALA A 299 6.37 -55.98 -2.10
CA ALA A 299 6.15 -57.39 -1.82
C ALA A 299 4.98 -57.92 -2.67
N ASP A 300 5.38 -58.65 -3.71
CA ASP A 300 4.69 -59.67 -4.47
C ASP A 300 3.48 -60.31 -3.74
N GLY A 301 2.27 -60.13 -4.31
CA GLY A 301 1.02 -60.55 -3.69
C GLY A 301 -0.08 -60.79 -4.71
N ALA A 302 0.05 -61.90 -5.44
CA ALA A 302 -0.98 -62.43 -6.33
C ALA A 302 -2.32 -62.67 -5.62
N THR A 303 -3.39 -62.06 -6.13
CA THR A 303 -4.75 -62.60 -5.95
C THR A 303 -5.61 -62.30 -7.17
N ASP A 304 -5.78 -63.39 -7.91
CA ASP A 304 -6.77 -63.73 -8.93
C ASP A 304 -8.21 -63.40 -8.49
N SER A 305 -8.97 -62.68 -9.32
CA SER A 305 -10.45 -62.76 -9.44
C SER A 305 -10.98 -61.86 -10.58
N GLN A 306 -11.13 -62.51 -11.74
CA GLN A 306 -12.13 -62.42 -12.82
C GLN A 306 -13.17 -61.27 -12.91
N ASP A 307 -13.38 -60.92 -14.19
CA ASP A 307 -14.62 -60.54 -14.90
C ASP A 307 -15.22 -59.13 -14.69
N ALA A 308 -14.98 -58.24 -15.66
CA ALA A 308 -15.93 -57.99 -16.75
C ALA A 308 -15.43 -56.87 -17.70
N GLU A 309 -15.30 -57.27 -18.95
CA GLU A 309 -15.21 -56.54 -20.23
C GLU A 309 -15.71 -55.07 -20.22
N GLU A 310 -14.87 -54.13 -20.69
CA GLU A 310 -15.09 -53.47 -21.98
C GLU A 310 -13.83 -52.69 -22.42
N GLU A 311 -13.43 -52.94 -23.66
CA GLU A 311 -12.20 -52.50 -24.31
C GLU A 311 -12.23 -50.98 -24.59
N ASN A 312 -11.23 -50.26 -24.09
CA ASN A 312 -10.68 -49.09 -24.77
C ASN A 312 -9.15 -49.10 -24.60
N GLU A 313 -8.52 -49.67 -25.62
CA GLU A 313 -7.08 -49.75 -25.81
C GLU A 313 -6.50 -48.34 -26.02
N ILE A 314 -6.02 -47.72 -24.94
CA ILE A 314 -5.14 -46.55 -25.01
C ILE A 314 -3.71 -47.08 -24.86
N GLN A 315 -2.96 -47.03 -25.96
CA GLN A 315 -1.52 -47.24 -25.98
C GLN A 315 -0.86 -46.29 -24.98
N LEU A 316 -0.41 -46.81 -23.84
CA LEU A 316 0.57 -46.15 -22.99
C LEU A 316 1.92 -46.18 -23.72
N GLU A 317 2.17 -45.17 -24.54
CA GLU A 317 3.55 -44.77 -24.84
C GLU A 317 4.18 -44.21 -23.55
N ASP A 318 5.39 -44.66 -23.28
CA ASP A 318 6.27 -44.17 -22.22
C ASP A 318 6.26 -42.64 -22.16
N VAL A 319 5.50 -42.08 -21.22
CA VAL A 319 5.62 -40.67 -20.82
C VAL A 319 6.94 -40.54 -20.07
N LYS A 320 8.02 -40.36 -20.85
CA LYS A 320 9.23 -39.71 -20.37
C LYS A 320 8.80 -38.40 -19.73
N THR A 321 8.93 -38.32 -18.41
CA THR A 321 8.76 -37.10 -17.65
C THR A 321 9.84 -36.11 -18.04
N GLU A 322 9.60 -35.33 -19.10
CA GLU A 322 10.44 -34.20 -19.54
C GLU A 322 10.36 -32.97 -18.60
N SER A 323 9.78 -33.11 -17.40
CA SER A 323 9.50 -31.97 -16.54
C SER A 323 10.69 -31.48 -15.68
N ASN A 324 11.89 -32.04 -15.84
CA ASN A 324 13.06 -31.66 -15.03
C ASN A 324 14.12 -30.83 -15.78
N ASP A 325 13.97 -30.64 -17.09
CA ASP A 325 14.93 -29.85 -17.86
C ASP A 325 14.76 -28.33 -17.66
N ASN A 326 13.58 -27.90 -17.17
CA ASN A 326 13.30 -26.47 -16.97
C ASN A 326 13.96 -25.89 -15.71
N TYR A 327 14.34 -26.74 -14.75
CA TYR A 327 15.04 -26.28 -13.53
C TYR A 327 16.53 -26.00 -13.82
N ASN A 328 17.14 -26.72 -14.76
CA ASN A 328 18.54 -26.56 -15.15
C ASN A 328 18.79 -25.31 -16.02
N HIS A 329 17.75 -24.76 -16.65
CA HIS A 329 17.90 -23.57 -17.51
C HIS A 329 18.27 -22.32 -16.72
N TYR A 330 17.71 -22.15 -15.52
CA TYR A 330 18.02 -20.99 -14.68
C TYR A 330 19.38 -21.11 -14.02
N ASP A 331 19.80 -22.31 -13.62
CA ASP A 331 21.16 -22.52 -13.09
C ASP A 331 22.23 -22.22 -14.16
N ASP A 332 22.03 -22.56 -15.44
CA ASP A 332 23.00 -22.23 -16.50
C ASP A 332 23.07 -20.72 -16.81
N LEU A 333 21.95 -19.99 -16.68
CA LEU A 333 21.93 -18.53 -16.87
C LEU A 333 22.68 -17.76 -15.78
N PHE A 334 22.69 -18.27 -14.54
CA PHE A 334 23.38 -17.62 -13.42
C PHE A 334 24.78 -18.20 -13.15
N SER A 335 25.08 -19.42 -13.61
CA SER A 335 26.42 -20.01 -13.51
C SER A 335 27.41 -19.40 -14.49
N ARG A 336 26.94 -18.73 -15.55
CA ARG A 336 27.78 -17.89 -16.40
C ARG A 336 28.24 -16.67 -15.60
N GLN A 337 29.39 -16.82 -14.95
CA GLN A 337 30.14 -15.74 -14.36
C GLN A 337 30.48 -14.76 -15.49
N ILE A 338 29.75 -13.64 -15.56
CA ILE A 338 30.08 -12.53 -16.46
C ILE A 338 31.46 -12.06 -16.00
N ASP A 339 32.48 -12.36 -16.80
CA ASP A 339 33.83 -11.88 -16.55
C ASP A 339 33.81 -10.36 -16.78
N PRO A 340 33.95 -9.54 -15.73
CA PRO A 340 33.85 -8.08 -15.86
C PRO A 340 35.00 -7.48 -16.69
N ASP A 341 36.03 -8.27 -17.00
CA ASP A 341 37.17 -7.88 -17.82
C ASP A 341 37.13 -8.48 -19.24
N ALA A 342 36.06 -9.21 -19.62
CA ALA A 342 35.86 -9.61 -21.00
C ALA A 342 35.50 -8.37 -21.83
N GLU A 343 36.50 -7.82 -22.52
CA GLU A 343 36.33 -6.78 -23.52
C GLU A 343 35.31 -7.30 -24.55
N ASP A 344 34.13 -6.65 -24.63
CA ASP A 344 33.16 -6.83 -25.71
C ASP A 344 33.91 -6.57 -27.03
N GLU A 345 34.38 -7.64 -27.69
CA GLU A 345 34.82 -7.57 -29.07
C GLU A 345 33.56 -7.30 -29.91
N ASP A 346 33.33 -6.01 -30.16
CA ASP A 346 32.33 -5.50 -31.07
C ASP A 346 32.42 -6.25 -32.41
N ASP A 347 31.44 -7.12 -32.67
CA ASP A 347 31.15 -7.62 -34.01
C ASP A 347 30.72 -6.42 -34.85
N GLU A 348 31.71 -5.75 -35.47
CA GLU A 348 31.55 -4.72 -36.48
C GLU A 348 30.82 -5.31 -37.70
N ASP A 349 29.49 -5.32 -37.62
CA ASP A 349 28.64 -5.68 -38.74
C ASP A 349 28.75 -4.57 -39.81
N ASN A 350 29.46 -4.96 -40.87
CA ASN A 350 29.92 -4.13 -41.95
C ASN A 350 28.74 -3.73 -42.86
N THR A 351 28.08 -2.60 -42.57
CA THR A 351 27.18 -1.94 -43.53
C THR A 351 27.86 -0.71 -44.13
N GLU A 352 28.48 -0.90 -45.29
CA GLU A 352 28.80 0.17 -46.23
C GLU A 352 27.50 0.83 -46.70
N ASP A 353 27.26 2.10 -46.36
CA ASP A 353 26.40 2.97 -47.18
C ASP A 353 26.88 4.42 -47.16
N ASP A 354 27.09 4.92 -48.38
CA ASP A 354 27.67 6.20 -48.73
C ASP A 354 26.75 7.38 -48.38
N GLY A 355 27.29 8.42 -47.73
CA GLY A 355 26.46 9.58 -47.37
C GLY A 355 27.20 10.81 -46.86
N ASP A 356 28.00 11.42 -47.73
CA ASP A 356 28.60 12.76 -47.61
C ASP A 356 27.65 13.84 -47.07
N VAL A 357 27.85 14.32 -45.83
CA VAL A 357 27.53 15.71 -45.44
C VAL A 357 28.52 16.27 -44.42
N LYS A 358 29.39 17.15 -44.93
CA LYS A 358 30.14 18.17 -44.20
C LYS A 358 29.22 18.99 -43.28
N HIS A 359 29.60 19.18 -42.02
CA HIS A 359 29.77 20.53 -41.44
C HIS A 359 30.42 20.47 -40.05
N GLY A 360 31.60 21.08 -39.96
CA GLY A 360 32.29 21.28 -38.69
C GLY A 360 31.64 22.35 -37.82
N ARG A 361 31.87 22.24 -36.52
CA ARG A 361 31.99 23.39 -35.64
C ARG A 361 32.87 23.05 -34.43
N LYS A 362 34.08 23.61 -34.47
CA LYS A 362 35.00 23.72 -33.34
C LYS A 362 34.33 24.46 -32.18
N ARG A 363 34.43 23.93 -30.97
CA ARG A 363 34.45 24.74 -29.74
C ARG A 363 35.27 24.05 -28.67
N SER A 364 36.49 24.53 -28.53
CA SER A 364 37.38 24.39 -27.38
C SER A 364 36.81 25.13 -26.17
N HIS A 365 36.78 24.49 -25.00
CA HIS A 365 36.92 25.12 -23.68
C HIS A 365 37.30 24.00 -22.68
N THR A 366 38.55 23.97 -22.23
CA THR A 366 39.05 24.54 -20.96
C THR A 366 38.95 23.51 -19.83
N SER A 367 40.09 22.88 -19.56
CA SER A 367 40.35 21.98 -18.46
C SER A 367 40.53 22.79 -17.17
N GLU A 368 39.71 22.53 -16.15
CA GLU A 368 39.99 22.88 -14.76
C GLU A 368 39.94 21.60 -13.93
N GLU A 369 41.14 21.23 -13.48
CA GLU A 369 41.51 20.59 -12.22
C GLU A 369 40.34 20.28 -11.25
N THR A 370 40.15 19.00 -10.94
CA THR A 370 39.39 18.59 -9.75
C THR A 370 40.25 17.64 -8.94
N GLU A 371 40.76 18.17 -7.84
CA GLU A 371 41.50 17.47 -6.80
C GLU A 371 40.61 16.41 -6.11
N GLN A 372 41.16 15.22 -5.93
CA GLN A 372 40.57 14.12 -5.17
C GLN A 372 40.82 14.31 -3.66
N PRO A 373 39.81 14.16 -2.78
CA PRO A 373 40.06 13.94 -1.36
C PRO A 373 40.10 12.44 -1.04
N THR A 374 41.27 11.99 -0.57
CA THR A 374 41.49 10.67 0.03
C THR A 374 41.07 10.70 1.51
N HIS A 375 39.99 9.99 1.86
CA HIS A 375 39.61 9.81 3.26
C HIS A 375 40.16 8.50 3.83
N LYS A 376 41.22 8.65 4.63
CA LYS A 376 41.78 7.64 5.55
C LYS A 376 40.73 7.29 6.62
N ARG A 377 40.25 6.05 6.63
CA ARG A 377 39.40 5.49 7.69
C ARG A 377 40.30 4.95 8.79
N LYS A 378 40.27 5.60 9.96
CA LYS A 378 41.06 5.24 11.15
C LYS A 378 40.28 4.19 11.94
N HIS A 379 40.86 3.00 12.07
CA HIS A 379 40.42 1.95 12.99
C HIS A 379 40.53 2.47 14.43
N GLN A 380 39.45 2.37 15.19
CA GLN A 380 39.39 2.69 16.61
C GLN A 380 39.28 1.36 17.36
N GLU A 381 40.25 1.09 18.23
CA GLU A 381 40.30 -0.05 19.15
C GLU A 381 39.12 -0.03 20.11
N GLU A 382 38.48 -1.19 20.25
CA GLU A 382 37.46 -1.47 21.26
C GLU A 382 38.15 -1.87 22.57
N ASP A 383 37.97 -1.05 23.61
CA ASP A 383 38.36 -1.37 24.98
C ASP A 383 37.34 -2.35 25.58
N GLN A 384 37.77 -3.59 25.79
CA GLN A 384 37.07 -4.61 26.56
C GLN A 384 37.02 -4.22 28.05
N THR A 385 35.85 -3.82 28.54
CA THR A 385 35.57 -3.73 29.97
C THR A 385 34.71 -4.92 30.41
N THR A 386 35.38 -5.86 31.08
CA THR A 386 34.79 -6.98 31.83
C THR A 386 33.92 -6.44 32.97
N ILE A 387 32.58 -6.53 32.82
CA ILE A 387 31.63 -6.26 33.91
C ILE A 387 31.16 -7.61 34.47
N ALA A 388 31.33 -7.78 35.78
CA ALA A 388 30.96 -8.95 36.55
C ALA A 388 29.42 -9.17 36.59
N PRO A 389 28.96 -10.42 36.68
CA PRO A 389 27.54 -10.73 36.82
C PRO A 389 27.09 -10.44 38.26
N SER A 390 26.28 -9.40 38.45
CA SER A 390 25.53 -9.19 39.68
C SER A 390 24.13 -9.78 39.52
N ASP A 391 23.92 -10.95 40.10
CA ASP A 391 22.60 -11.53 40.35
C ASP A 391 21.81 -10.59 41.27
N VAL A 392 20.85 -9.87 40.67
CA VAL A 392 19.81 -9.17 41.41
C VAL A 392 18.49 -9.66 40.84
N GLU A 393 17.95 -10.71 41.47
CA GLU A 393 16.55 -11.13 41.35
C GLU A 393 15.66 -9.93 41.71
N SER A 394 15.34 -9.14 40.69
CA SER A 394 14.40 -8.05 40.79
C SER A 394 13.03 -8.65 40.53
N GLU A 395 12.33 -9.05 41.60
CA GLU A 395 10.88 -9.25 41.57
C GLU A 395 10.24 -7.95 41.08
N ALA A 396 10.06 -7.86 39.76
CA ALA A 396 9.27 -6.84 39.11
C ALA A 396 7.81 -7.09 39.50
N THR A 397 7.43 -6.60 40.68
CA THR A 397 6.02 -6.39 41.02
C THR A 397 5.42 -5.46 39.98
N PHE A 398 4.85 -6.08 38.94
CA PHE A 398 4.03 -5.48 37.88
C PHE A 398 2.79 -4.88 38.55
N ARG A 399 2.95 -3.68 39.13
CA ARG A 399 1.85 -2.95 39.79
C ARG A 399 0.89 -2.46 38.71
N GLY A 400 -0.23 -3.16 38.60
CA GLY A 400 -1.30 -3.02 37.61
C GLY A 400 -2.12 -1.72 37.64
N ASN A 401 -1.48 -0.57 37.42
CA ASN A 401 -2.18 0.73 37.27
C ASN A 401 -2.28 1.26 35.82
N SER A 402 -1.92 0.47 34.79
CA SER A 402 -1.98 0.90 33.36
C SER A 402 -3.22 0.44 32.57
N ALA A 403 -4.24 -0.10 33.25
CA ALA A 403 -5.47 -0.57 32.60
C ALA A 403 -6.26 0.46 31.73
N PRO A 404 -6.22 1.80 31.93
CA PRO A 404 -7.11 2.70 31.17
C PRO A 404 -6.80 2.84 29.67
N ASN A 405 -5.64 2.39 29.16
CA ASN A 405 -5.31 2.50 27.74
C ASN A 405 -5.77 1.31 26.87
N THR A 406 -6.16 0.18 27.47
CA THR A 406 -6.50 -1.03 26.71
C THR A 406 -7.68 -0.82 25.74
N ALA A 407 -8.74 -0.13 26.19
CA ALA A 407 -9.90 0.17 25.35
C ALA A 407 -9.55 1.14 24.19
N ALA A 408 -8.67 2.11 24.45
CA ALA A 408 -8.20 3.03 23.42
C ALA A 408 -7.37 2.29 22.36
N VAL A 409 -6.45 1.42 22.78
CA VAL A 409 -5.64 0.58 21.88
C VAL A 409 -6.53 -0.31 21.02
N MET A 410 -7.53 -1.00 21.61
CA MET A 410 -8.48 -1.82 20.84
C MET A 410 -9.27 -1.02 19.80
N ARG A 411 -9.68 0.21 20.13
CA ARG A 411 -10.34 1.11 19.17
C ARG A 411 -9.43 1.37 17.97
N TRP A 412 -8.15 1.67 18.23
CA TRP A 412 -7.18 1.95 17.19
C TRP A 412 -6.84 0.71 16.37
N ASP A 413 -6.73 -0.46 17.00
CA ASP A 413 -6.53 -1.73 16.32
C ASP A 413 -7.63 -2.00 15.30
N VAL A 414 -8.90 -1.85 15.69
CA VAL A 414 -10.04 -2.04 14.79
C VAL A 414 -10.02 -1.02 13.65
N ALA A 415 -9.66 0.23 13.93
CA ALA A 415 -9.61 1.28 12.91
C ALA A 415 -8.49 1.02 11.88
N PHE A 416 -7.27 0.69 12.33
CA PHE A 416 -6.16 0.33 11.47
C PHE A 416 -6.40 -0.99 10.72
N ALA A 417 -7.15 -1.94 11.30
CA ALA A 417 -7.46 -3.21 10.65
C ALA A 417 -8.29 -3.04 9.37
N ARG A 418 -9.12 -1.98 9.34
CA ARG A 418 -9.99 -1.62 8.22
C ARG A 418 -9.27 -0.81 7.14
N ILE A 419 -8.08 -0.28 7.42
CA ILE A 419 -7.30 0.46 6.42
C ILE A 419 -6.97 -0.47 5.25
N PHE A 420 -7.17 0.03 4.03
CA PHE A 420 -7.01 -0.69 2.77
C PHE A 420 -7.93 -1.91 2.58
N GLN A 421 -8.90 -2.14 3.46
CA GLN A 421 -9.79 -3.30 3.34
C GLN A 421 -10.63 -3.23 2.07
N LYS A 422 -11.05 -2.03 1.65
CA LYS A 422 -11.85 -1.85 0.42
C LYS A 422 -10.98 -2.17 -0.80
N THR A 423 -9.75 -1.67 -0.84
CA THR A 423 -8.78 -1.93 -1.91
C THR A 423 -8.44 -3.42 -2.01
N LEU A 424 -8.07 -4.07 -0.90
CA LEU A 424 -7.74 -5.50 -0.90
C LEU A 424 -8.91 -6.37 -1.36
N ARG A 425 -10.13 -6.04 -0.92
CA ARG A 425 -11.34 -6.72 -1.38
C ARG A 425 -11.54 -6.53 -2.89
N CYS A 426 -11.39 -5.31 -3.41
CA CYS A 426 -11.50 -5.07 -4.85
C CYS A 426 -10.43 -5.84 -5.63
N LEU A 427 -9.20 -5.96 -5.12
CA LEU A 427 -8.15 -6.74 -5.75
C LEU A 427 -8.48 -8.24 -5.79
N SER A 428 -9.06 -8.78 -4.71
CA SER A 428 -9.56 -10.17 -4.67
C SER A 428 -10.68 -10.38 -5.67
N ASP A 429 -11.70 -9.51 -5.66
CA ASP A 429 -12.84 -9.61 -6.57
C ASP A 429 -12.40 -9.55 -8.06
N ILE A 430 -11.38 -8.75 -8.38
CA ILE A 430 -10.81 -8.68 -9.74
C ILE A 430 -10.08 -9.99 -10.08
N GLN A 431 -9.29 -10.54 -9.16
CA GLN A 431 -8.57 -11.78 -9.37
C GLN A 431 -9.54 -12.96 -9.62
N ASP A 432 -10.58 -13.08 -8.82
CA ASP A 432 -11.60 -14.13 -8.95
C ASP A 432 -12.33 -14.04 -10.31
N ARG A 433 -12.61 -12.82 -10.77
CA ARG A 433 -13.22 -12.60 -12.10
C ARG A 433 -12.28 -12.97 -13.23
N THR A 434 -10.99 -12.69 -13.10
CA THR A 434 -9.98 -13.08 -14.11
C THR A 434 -9.87 -14.60 -14.19
N GLN A 435 -9.86 -15.31 -13.05
CA GLN A 435 -9.83 -16.78 -13.02
C GLN A 435 -11.06 -17.41 -13.66
N ARG A 436 -12.26 -16.90 -13.36
CA ARG A 436 -13.49 -17.37 -14.01
C ARG A 436 -13.52 -17.09 -15.51
N ALA A 437 -12.88 -16.03 -15.97
CA ALA A 437 -12.82 -15.72 -17.40
C ALA A 437 -11.95 -16.75 -18.14
N THR A 438 -10.79 -17.12 -17.57
CA THR A 438 -9.90 -18.13 -18.16
C THR A 438 -10.54 -19.52 -18.16
N GLU A 439 -11.23 -19.91 -17.08
CA GLU A 439 -11.94 -21.20 -17.02
C GLU A 439 -13.03 -21.33 -18.11
N ASN A 440 -13.71 -20.23 -18.44
CA ASN A 440 -14.75 -20.23 -19.48
C ASN A 440 -14.18 -20.27 -20.91
N GLU A 441 -12.96 -19.80 -21.13
CA GLU A 441 -12.28 -19.87 -22.43
C GLU A 441 -11.86 -21.32 -22.74
N ASP A 442 -11.35 -22.05 -21.75
CA ASP A 442 -10.94 -23.46 -21.91
C ASP A 442 -12.12 -24.41 -22.23
N HIS A 443 -13.34 -24.05 -21.84
CA HIS A 443 -14.55 -24.86 -22.11
C HIS A 443 -15.21 -24.54 -23.45
N GLN A 444 -14.69 -23.57 -24.21
CA GLN A 444 -15.21 -23.18 -25.52
C GLN A 444 -14.37 -23.67 -26.70
N GLU A 445 -13.24 -24.33 -26.48
CA GLU A 445 -12.52 -25.04 -27.55
C GLU A 445 -13.17 -26.41 -27.81
N PRO A 446 -13.67 -26.68 -29.05
CA PRO A 446 -14.43 -27.88 -29.40
C PRO A 446 -13.59 -29.13 -29.65
#